data_AF-A0A5J4IV11-F1
#
_entry.id   AF-A0A5J4IV11-F1
#
_cell.length_a   1.000
_cell.length_b   1.000
_cell.length_c   1.000
_cell.angle_alpha   90.00
_cell.angle_beta   90.00
_cell.angle_gamma   90.00
#
_symmetry.space_group_name_H-M   'P 1'
#
loop_
_entity.id
_entity.type
_entity.pdbx_description
1 polymer ?
#
loop_
_entity_poly.entity_id
_entity_poly.type
_entity_poly.pdbx_seq_one_letter_code
_entity_poly.pdbx_strand_id
1 'polypeptide(L)'
;MKKLYLPLILLCLLSVFLLSCQSHDDNSDIAINEPLYLVLDTNKALRNQEVNFSLISEENADFTSQAKFFVDGNLISNTTFSSATEGTHEVYATYNLGGLKRLQLLKN
;
A
#
# COMPACT_ATOMS: atom_id res chain seq x y z
N MET A 1 55.01 19.91 36.48
CA MET A 1 54.35 19.08 35.44
C MET A 1 52.84 19.29 35.56
N LYS A 2 52.30 20.31 34.88
CA LYS A 2 50.88 20.67 34.99
C LYS A 2 50.11 19.86 33.96
N LYS A 3 49.21 19.02 34.44
CA LYS A 3 48.43 18.04 33.67
C LYS A 3 47.63 18.73 32.58
N LEU A 4 48.11 18.62 31.34
CA LEU A 4 47.55 19.23 30.13
C LEU A 4 46.41 18.35 29.56
N TYR A 5 45.42 18.02 30.39
CA TYR A 5 44.26 17.19 30.02
C TYR A 5 42.92 17.93 30.19
N LEU A 6 42.96 19.14 30.79
CA LEU A 6 41.78 19.97 31.02
C LEU A 6 41.10 20.48 29.74
N PRO A 7 41.82 20.96 28.68
CA PRO A 7 41.15 21.39 27.46
C PRO A 7 40.68 20.19 26.60
N LEU A 8 41.24 18.99 26.83
CA LEU A 8 40.91 17.76 26.10
C LEU A 8 39.55 17.17 26.55
N ILE A 9 39.22 17.29 27.84
CA ILE A 9 37.94 16.84 28.41
C ILE A 9 36.80 17.81 28.02
N LEU A 10 37.09 19.11 27.92
CA LEU A 10 36.11 20.13 27.54
C LEU A 10 35.65 20.02 26.07
N LEU A 11 36.54 19.57 25.18
CA LEU A 11 36.22 19.39 23.76
C LEU A 11 35.32 18.16 23.50
N CYS A 12 35.40 17.13 24.35
CA CYS A 12 34.58 15.92 24.25
C CYS A 12 33.11 16.12 24.67
N LEU A 13 32.82 17.12 25.52
CA LEU A 13 31.45 17.41 25.97
C LEU A 13 30.63 18.19 24.94
N LEU A 14 31.29 18.89 24.01
CA LEU A 14 30.64 19.70 22.98
C LEU A 14 30.07 18.86 21.82
N SER A 15 30.62 17.66 21.58
CA SER A 15 30.17 16.77 20.49
C SER A 15 28.95 15.93 20.86
N VAL A 16 28.60 15.81 22.14
CA VAL A 16 27.44 15.03 22.60
C VAL A 16 26.11 15.76 22.32
N PHE A 17 26.15 17.07 22.04
CA PHE A 17 24.94 17.88 21.81
C PHE A 17 24.37 17.81 20.38
N LEU A 18 25.06 17.16 19.43
CA LEU A 18 24.62 17.09 18.02
C LEU A 18 23.96 15.75 17.62
N LEU A 19 23.73 14.84 18.58
CA LEU A 19 23.05 13.56 18.32
C LEU A 19 21.55 13.55 18.71
N SER A 20 21.01 14.65 19.22
CA SER A 20 19.56 14.78 19.40
C SER A 20 18.90 15.15 18.07
N CYS A 21 18.86 14.19 17.14
CA CYS A 21 17.85 14.19 16.10
C CYS A 21 16.52 13.93 16.82
N GLN A 22 15.77 14.99 17.13
CA GLN A 22 14.40 14.86 17.60
C GLN A 22 13.60 14.35 16.40
N SER A 23 13.37 13.03 16.35
CA SER A 23 12.33 12.45 15.51
C SER A 23 11.00 13.05 15.99
N HIS A 24 10.52 14.04 15.25
CA HIS A 24 9.19 14.57 15.40
C HIS A 24 8.27 13.49 14.82
N ASP A 25 7.62 12.73 15.70
CA ASP A 25 6.51 11.87 15.33
C ASP A 25 5.34 12.79 14.98
N ASP A 26 5.33 13.27 13.74
CA ASP A 26 4.15 13.84 13.11
C ASP A 26 3.13 12.70 12.98
N ASN A 27 2.31 12.51 14.02
CA ASN A 27 1.01 11.88 13.85
C ASN A 27 0.12 12.85 13.07
N SER A 28 0.47 13.04 11.80
CA SER A 28 -0.49 13.47 10.83
C SER A 28 -1.36 12.25 10.57
N ASP A 29 -2.58 12.27 11.11
CA ASP A 29 -3.68 11.47 10.58
C ASP A 29 -3.92 11.97 9.14
N ILE A 30 -3.00 11.63 8.23
CA ILE A 30 -3.20 11.78 6.80
C ILE A 30 -4.23 10.72 6.50
N ALA A 31 -5.49 11.14 6.43
CA ALA A 31 -6.48 10.44 5.64
C ALA A 31 -5.93 10.41 4.21
N ILE A 32 -5.07 9.43 3.93
CA ILE A 32 -4.57 9.11 2.61
C ILE A 32 -5.79 8.76 1.78
N ASN A 33 -6.33 9.77 1.11
CA ASN A 33 -7.40 9.66 0.14
C ASN A 33 -6.77 9.51 -1.24
N GLU A 34 -5.80 8.62 -1.35
CA GLU A 34 -5.23 8.25 -2.64
C GLU A 34 -6.27 7.39 -3.37
N PRO A 35 -6.74 7.81 -4.57
CA PRO A 35 -7.67 7.00 -5.33
C PRO A 35 -6.97 5.74 -5.83
N LEU A 36 -7.54 4.58 -5.50
CA LEU A 36 -7.12 3.28 -6.03
C LEU A 36 -8.11 2.79 -7.08
N TYR A 37 -7.58 2.14 -8.11
CA TYR A 37 -8.32 1.65 -9.26
C TYR A 37 -8.18 0.13 -9.35
N LEU A 38 -9.32 -0.55 -9.45
CA LEU A 38 -9.36 -1.96 -9.82
C LEU A 38 -9.13 -2.06 -11.32
N VAL A 39 -8.07 -2.79 -11.71
CA VAL A 39 -7.66 -3.00 -13.09
C VAL A 39 -7.74 -4.48 -13.42
N LEU A 40 -8.31 -4.77 -14.59
CA LEU A 40 -8.29 -6.09 -15.21
C LEU A 40 -7.36 -6.02 -16.43
N ASP A 41 -6.57 -7.06 -16.65
CA ASP A 41 -5.79 -7.20 -17.88
C ASP A 41 -6.68 -7.30 -19.14
N THR A 42 -7.89 -7.86 -18.99
CA THR A 42 -8.97 -7.82 -19.98
C THR A 42 -10.35 -7.76 -19.34
N ASN A 43 -11.27 -6.99 -19.93
CA ASN A 43 -12.68 -6.96 -19.52
C ASN A 43 -13.54 -8.03 -20.21
N LYS A 44 -12.95 -8.83 -21.12
CA LYS A 44 -13.59 -9.94 -21.82
C LYS A 44 -12.61 -11.10 -21.95
N ALA A 45 -13.04 -12.28 -21.58
CA ALA A 45 -12.22 -13.48 -21.62
C ALA A 45 -13.01 -14.65 -22.22
N LEU A 46 -12.30 -15.57 -22.88
CA LEU A 46 -12.87 -16.84 -23.31
C LEU A 46 -13.12 -17.76 -22.10
N ARG A 47 -13.88 -18.83 -22.31
CA ARG A 47 -14.06 -19.86 -21.27
C ARG A 47 -12.70 -20.39 -20.82
N ASN A 48 -12.52 -20.47 -19.51
CA ASN A 48 -11.31 -20.90 -18.83
C ASN A 48 -10.06 -20.07 -19.15
N GLN A 49 -10.20 -18.90 -19.78
CA GLN A 49 -9.12 -17.94 -19.88
C GLN A 49 -9.02 -17.20 -18.54
N GLU A 50 -7.81 -17.11 -18.01
CA GLU A 50 -7.54 -16.34 -16.80
C GLU A 50 -7.56 -14.84 -17.09
N VAL A 51 -8.13 -14.10 -16.15
CA VAL A 51 -8.13 -12.64 -16.07
C VAL A 51 -7.41 -12.25 -14.80
N ASN A 52 -6.40 -11.39 -14.92
CA ASN A 52 -5.62 -10.91 -13.78
C ASN A 52 -6.21 -9.61 -13.24
N PHE A 53 -6.32 -9.55 -11.92
CA PHE A 53 -6.81 -8.40 -11.18
C PHE A 53 -5.65 -7.72 -10.47
N SER A 54 -5.61 -6.40 -10.58
CA SER A 54 -4.67 -5.55 -9.86
C SER A 54 -5.41 -4.41 -9.18
N LEU A 55 -4.88 -3.95 -8.06
CA LEU A 55 -5.31 -2.71 -7.43
C LEU A 55 -4.15 -1.73 -7.48
N ILE A 56 -4.27 -0.68 -8.29
CA ILE A 56 -3.20 0.30 -8.51
C ILE A 56 -3.66 1.69 -8.13
N SER A 57 -2.73 2.55 -7.72
CA SER A 57 -3.05 3.97 -7.53
C SER A 57 -2.89 4.80 -8.80
N GLU A 58 -3.29 6.07 -8.74
CA GLU A 58 -3.09 7.03 -9.84
C GLU A 58 -1.61 7.20 -10.21
N GLU A 59 -0.71 7.02 -9.25
CA GLU A 59 0.75 7.09 -9.45
C GLU A 59 1.35 5.75 -9.93
N ASN A 60 0.51 4.76 -10.25
CA ASN A 60 0.89 3.38 -10.64
C ASN A 60 1.59 2.58 -9.53
N ALA A 61 1.40 2.95 -8.26
CA ALA A 61 1.84 2.10 -7.16
C ALA A 61 0.92 0.86 -7.02
N ASP A 62 1.51 -0.30 -6.73
CA ASP A 62 0.81 -1.58 -6.65
C ASP A 62 0.35 -1.88 -5.21
N PHE A 63 -0.98 -1.98 -5.03
CA PHE A 63 -1.66 -2.32 -3.79
C PHE A 63 -2.36 -3.68 -3.86
N THR A 64 -2.09 -4.49 -4.89
CA THR A 64 -2.78 -5.77 -5.16
C THR A 64 -2.71 -6.73 -3.98
N SER A 65 -1.58 -6.82 -3.30
CA SER A 65 -1.39 -7.70 -2.12
C SER A 65 -2.17 -7.26 -0.87
N GLN A 66 -2.61 -6.00 -0.84
CA GLN A 66 -3.38 -5.41 0.26
C GLN A 66 -4.89 -5.52 0.02
N ALA A 67 -5.28 -5.96 -1.18
CA ALA A 67 -6.65 -6.08 -1.61
C ALA A 67 -7.21 -7.50 -1.41
N LYS A 68 -8.52 -7.58 -1.23
CA LYS A 68 -9.31 -8.80 -1.35
C LYS A 68 -10.23 -8.64 -2.55
N PHE A 69 -10.15 -9.56 -3.50
CA PHE A 69 -10.93 -9.52 -4.73
C PHE A 69 -12.15 -10.43 -4.64
N PHE A 70 -13.23 -10.01 -5.27
CA PHE A 70 -14.50 -10.71 -5.26
C PHE A 70 -15.06 -10.80 -6.67
N VAL A 71 -15.66 -11.95 -6.97
CA VAL A 71 -16.42 -12.20 -8.21
C VAL A 71 -17.79 -12.74 -7.86
N ASP A 72 -18.85 -12.07 -8.33
CA ASP A 72 -20.24 -12.39 -8.03
C ASP A 72 -20.51 -12.52 -6.51
N GLY A 73 -19.86 -11.66 -5.72
CA GLY A 73 -19.95 -11.66 -4.26
C GLY A 73 -19.05 -12.67 -3.54
N ASN A 74 -18.36 -13.56 -4.25
CA ASN A 74 -17.49 -14.57 -3.66
C ASN A 74 -16.04 -14.10 -3.61
N LEU A 75 -15.41 -14.21 -2.43
CA LEU A 75 -13.98 -13.95 -2.26
C LEU A 75 -13.16 -14.95 -3.07
N ILE A 76 -12.23 -14.46 -3.90
CA ILE A 76 -11.24 -15.30 -4.57
C ILE A 76 -9.92 -15.30 -3.79
N SER A 77 -9.25 -16.45 -3.76
CA SER A 77 -8.00 -16.64 -3.00
C SER A 77 -6.79 -16.04 -3.71
N ASN A 78 -6.87 -15.89 -5.03
CA ASN A 78 -5.81 -15.40 -5.89
C ASN A 78 -6.20 -14.04 -6.49
N THR A 79 -5.28 -13.47 -7.26
CA THR A 79 -5.52 -12.28 -8.09
C THR A 79 -6.00 -12.65 -9.48
N THR A 80 -6.41 -13.90 -9.70
CA THR A 80 -6.83 -14.41 -11.01
C THR A 80 -8.21 -15.04 -10.94
N PHE A 81 -8.99 -14.85 -11.99
CA PHE A 81 -10.31 -15.45 -12.15
C PHE A 81 -10.45 -16.04 -13.56
N SER A 82 -11.12 -17.18 -13.65
CA SER A 82 -11.58 -17.75 -14.92
C SER A 82 -12.95 -18.39 -14.72
N SER A 83 -13.74 -18.44 -15.79
CA SER A 83 -15.09 -19.00 -15.77
C SER A 83 -15.27 -20.01 -16.90
N ALA A 84 -15.89 -21.14 -16.59
CA ALA A 84 -16.26 -22.16 -17.59
C ALA A 84 -17.59 -21.83 -18.29
N THR A 85 -18.36 -20.88 -17.75
CA THR A 85 -19.68 -20.48 -18.24
C THR A 85 -19.62 -19.11 -18.88
N GLU A 86 -20.43 -18.89 -19.91
CA GLU A 86 -20.61 -17.56 -20.49
C GLU A 86 -21.50 -16.71 -19.57
N GLY A 87 -21.19 -15.42 -19.46
CA GLY A 87 -21.98 -14.49 -18.67
C GLY A 87 -21.22 -13.21 -18.32
N THR A 88 -21.94 -12.28 -17.70
CA THR A 88 -21.34 -11.10 -17.05
C THR A 88 -21.06 -11.44 -15.60
N HIS A 89 -19.84 -11.14 -15.16
CA HIS A 89 -19.41 -11.33 -13.78
C HIS A 89 -19.17 -9.97 -13.11
N GLU A 90 -19.73 -9.77 -11.92
CA GLU A 90 -19.47 -8.55 -11.15
C GLU A 90 -18.15 -8.69 -10.40
N VAL A 91 -17.21 -7.76 -10.64
CA VAL A 91 -15.88 -7.78 -10.01
C VAL A 91 -15.69 -6.53 -9.15
N TYR A 92 -15.25 -6.75 -7.91
CA TYR A 92 -14.89 -5.68 -7.00
C TYR A 92 -13.76 -6.07 -6.06
N ALA A 93 -13.11 -5.07 -5.46
CA ALA A 93 -12.06 -5.25 -4.49
C ALA A 93 -12.39 -4.52 -3.18
N THR A 94 -11.96 -5.08 -2.05
CA THR A 94 -11.95 -4.38 -0.77
C THR A 94 -10.52 -4.27 -0.25
N TYR A 95 -10.16 -3.12 0.30
CA TYR A 95 -8.83 -2.86 0.85
C TYR A 95 -8.93 -1.96 2.08
N ASN A 96 -7.87 -1.91 2.89
CA ASN A 96 -7.77 -1.00 4.02
C ASN A 96 -6.73 0.07 3.71
N LEU A 97 -7.13 1.34 3.79
CA LEU A 97 -6.23 2.47 3.57
C LEU A 97 -6.38 3.45 4.74
N GLY A 98 -5.29 3.73 5.43
CA GLY A 98 -5.31 4.60 6.63
C GLY A 98 -6.27 4.10 7.72
N GLY A 99 -6.40 2.77 7.89
CA GLY A 99 -7.32 2.16 8.86
C GLY A 99 -8.79 2.11 8.43
N LEU A 100 -9.15 2.64 7.26
CA LEU A 100 -10.51 2.63 6.73
C LEU A 100 -10.68 1.53 5.68
N LYS A 101 -11.71 0.70 5.84
CA LYS A 101 -12.11 -0.29 4.83
C LYS A 101 -12.82 0.40 3.67
N ARG A 102 -12.34 0.18 2.45
CA ARG A 102 -12.88 0.74 1.21
C ARG A 102 -13.35 -0.36 0.28
N LEU A 103 -14.28 -0.03 -0.61
CA LEU A 103 -14.79 -0.86 -1.70
C LEU A 103 -14.48 -0.17 -3.02
N GLN A 104 -13.89 -0.89 -3.97
CA GLN A 104 -13.66 -0.43 -5.32
C GLN A 104 -14.36 -1.34 -6.31
N LEU A 105 -15.29 -0.77 -7.07
CA LEU A 105 -15.96 -1.44 -8.17
C LEU A 105 -15.13 -1.28 -9.45
N LEU A 106 -15.21 -2.27 -10.34
CA LEU A 106 -14.67 -2.14 -11.68
C LEU A 106 -15.35 -0.97 -12.39
N LYS A 107 -14.57 0.02 -12.81
CA LYS A 107 -15.08 1.15 -13.60
C LYS A 107 -15.10 0.70 -15.07
N ASN A 108 -16.31 0.43 -15.56
CA ASN A 108 -16.55 -0.03 -16.93
C ASN A 108 -16.50 1.11 -17.95
#